data_AF-A0A7S1R610-F1
#
_entry.id   AF-A0A7S1R610-F1
#
_cell.length_a   1.000
_cell.length_b   1.000
_cell.length_c   1.000
_cell.angle_alpha   90.00
_cell.angle_beta   90.00
_cell.angle_gamma   90.00
#
_symmetry.space_group_name_H-M   'P 1'
#
loop_
_entity.id
_entity.type
_entity.pdbx_description
1 polymer ?
#
loop_
_entity_poly.entity_id
_entity_poly.type
_entity_poly.pdbx_seq_one_letter_code
_entity_poly.pdbx_strand_id
1 'polypeptide(L)'
;WEHDRSGPPGPRCREHGARVCNVEGCGQPAHSRKATPDEDGLPGFRCREHMHYRVVRELSQNIPKFARLIPTEKPKPVIGELCDVPGCSLKAMRKKVEADAYGPPGYRCRLHLDKPGLTCSIPGCTTGHCGVVWEQDEFGPPGHRCIRHGGR
;
A
#
# COMPACT_ATOMS: atom_id res chain seq x y z
N TRP A 1 23.34 -11.80 -20.41
CA TRP A 1 23.00 -10.42 -20.77
C TRP A 1 24.23 -9.58 -20.44
N GLU A 2 25.08 -9.38 -21.43
CA GLU A 2 26.34 -8.64 -21.31
C GLU A 2 26.08 -7.13 -21.25
N HIS A 3 26.97 -6.41 -20.58
CA HIS A 3 26.97 -4.96 -20.54
C HIS A 3 27.07 -4.42 -21.97
N ASP A 4 26.07 -3.65 -22.41
CA ASP A 4 26.19 -2.89 -23.66
C ASP A 4 27.08 -1.66 -23.44
N ARG A 5 27.43 -0.97 -24.54
CA ARG A 5 28.21 0.27 -24.49
C ARG A 5 27.52 1.41 -23.70
N SER A 6 26.28 1.21 -23.28
CA SER A 6 25.47 2.20 -22.58
C SER A 6 25.38 1.93 -21.07
N GLY A 7 26.18 1.00 -20.53
CA GLY A 7 26.29 0.76 -19.10
C GLY A 7 25.36 -0.34 -18.56
N PRO A 8 25.34 -0.53 -17.22
CA PRO A 8 24.63 -1.63 -16.58
C PRO A 8 23.11 -1.58 -16.84
N PRO A 9 22.40 -2.72 -16.73
CA PRO A 9 20.96 -2.76 -16.90
C PRO A 9 20.26 -1.85 -15.89
N GLY A 10 19.42 -0.94 -16.39
CA GLY A 10 18.69 0.01 -15.58
C GLY A 10 17.83 0.94 -16.44
N PRO A 11 17.11 1.89 -15.82
CA PRO A 11 16.42 2.96 -16.54
C PRO A 11 17.42 3.75 -17.40
N ARG A 12 17.17 3.81 -18.71
CA ARG A 12 18.01 4.52 -19.68
C ARG A 12 17.33 5.83 -20.06
N CYS A 13 18.10 6.91 -20.23
CA CYS A 13 17.58 8.15 -20.79
C CYS A 13 17.53 8.06 -22.34
N ARG A 14 16.93 9.07 -22.99
CA ARG A 14 16.69 9.05 -24.45
C ARG A 14 17.98 8.87 -25.27
N GLU A 15 19.07 9.49 -24.85
CA GLU A 15 20.38 9.39 -25.50
C GLU A 15 21.06 8.03 -25.30
N HIS A 16 20.72 7.34 -24.21
CA HIS A 16 21.36 6.09 -23.80
C HIS A 16 20.46 4.86 -24.01
N GLY A 17 19.51 4.93 -24.96
CA GLY A 17 18.68 3.78 -25.33
C GLY A 17 17.39 3.63 -24.52
N ALA A 18 16.76 4.72 -24.09
CA ALA A 18 15.38 4.66 -23.61
C ALA A 18 14.49 4.03 -24.69
N ARG A 19 13.61 3.12 -24.27
CA ARG A 19 12.59 2.56 -25.17
C ARG A 19 11.65 3.70 -25.57
N VAL A 20 11.39 3.83 -26.86
CA VAL A 20 10.43 4.81 -27.40
C VAL A 20 9.06 4.18 -27.53
N CYS A 21 8.04 5.03 -27.60
CA CYS A 21 6.69 4.62 -27.90
C CYS A 21 6.66 3.87 -29.24
N ASN A 22 6.00 2.72 -29.30
CA ASN A 22 5.85 1.95 -30.54
C ASN A 22 4.61 2.35 -31.36
N VAL A 23 3.91 3.44 -31.00
CA VAL A 23 2.85 4.04 -31.82
C VAL A 23 3.49 4.73 -33.01
N GLU A 24 2.98 4.48 -34.21
CA GLU A 24 3.49 5.07 -35.44
C GLU A 24 3.52 6.62 -35.33
N GLY A 25 4.67 7.22 -35.64
CA GLY A 25 4.89 8.67 -35.51
C GLY A 25 5.15 9.19 -34.09
N CYS A 26 5.15 8.35 -33.05
CA CYS A 26 5.38 8.78 -31.68
C CYS A 26 6.85 8.65 -31.25
N GLY A 27 7.59 9.76 -31.17
CA GLY A 27 8.97 9.80 -30.70
C GLY A 27 9.15 9.94 -29.18
N GLN A 28 8.07 9.82 -28.40
CA GLN A 28 8.07 10.05 -26.95
C GLN A 28 8.71 8.87 -26.18
N PRO A 29 9.36 9.13 -25.03
CA PRO A 29 9.86 8.06 -24.16
C PRO A 29 8.72 7.16 -23.67
N ALA A 30 8.94 5.85 -23.73
CA ALA A 30 7.97 4.90 -23.22
C ALA A 30 7.91 4.91 -21.69
N HIS A 31 6.70 4.79 -21.16
CA HIS A 31 6.42 4.73 -19.73
C HIS A 31 6.14 3.32 -19.27
N SER A 32 5.42 2.53 -20.07
CA SER A 32 4.96 1.20 -19.68
C SER A 32 4.72 0.32 -20.91
N ARG A 33 4.68 -1.00 -20.72
CA ARG A 33 4.38 -1.96 -21.78
C ARG A 33 2.90 -2.33 -21.75
N LYS A 34 2.24 -2.27 -22.91
CA LYS A 34 0.88 -2.79 -23.11
C LYS A 34 0.96 -4.22 -23.64
N ALA A 35 0.26 -5.14 -22.98
CA ALA A 35 0.33 -6.57 -23.27
C ALA A 35 -0.59 -7.01 -24.41
N THR A 36 -1.68 -6.26 -24.65
CA THR A 36 -2.69 -6.53 -25.67
C THR A 36 -2.71 -5.41 -26.71
N PRO A 37 -3.06 -5.72 -27.98
CA PRO A 37 -3.25 -4.68 -29.00
C PRO A 37 -4.40 -3.74 -28.61
N ASP A 38 -4.35 -2.54 -29.14
CA ASP A 38 -5.35 -1.48 -28.95
C ASP A 38 -5.49 -0.62 -30.22
N GLU A 39 -6.28 0.45 -30.14
CA GLU A 39 -6.49 1.42 -31.23
C GLU A 39 -5.18 2.05 -31.71
N ASP A 40 -4.18 2.17 -30.83
CA ASP A 40 -2.87 2.74 -31.13
C ASP A 40 -1.89 1.68 -31.69
N GLY A 41 -2.33 0.44 -31.92
CA GLY A 41 -1.59 -0.62 -32.61
C GLY A 41 -1.24 -1.88 -31.79
N LEU A 42 -0.16 -2.56 -32.16
CA LEU A 42 0.26 -3.83 -31.56
C LEU A 42 0.82 -3.68 -30.13
N PRO A 43 0.81 -4.77 -29.31
CA PRO A 43 1.43 -4.78 -27.99
C PRO A 43 2.86 -4.26 -28.00
N GLY A 44 3.20 -3.42 -27.03
CA GLY A 44 4.54 -2.84 -26.96
C GLY A 44 4.65 -1.70 -25.96
N PHE A 45 5.74 -0.93 -26.08
CA PHE A 45 6.08 0.16 -25.18
C PHE A 45 5.29 1.42 -25.55
N ARG A 46 4.50 1.97 -24.62
CA ARG A 46 3.67 3.16 -24.84
C ARG A 46 4.15 4.32 -23.96
N CYS A 47 4.11 5.54 -24.47
CA CYS A 47 4.29 6.76 -23.67
C CYS A 47 3.06 7.03 -22.81
N ARG A 48 3.08 8.06 -21.94
CA ARG A 48 1.94 8.36 -21.06
C ARG A 48 0.66 8.68 -21.83
N GLU A 49 0.74 9.42 -22.93
CA GLU A 49 -0.41 9.78 -23.77
C GLU A 49 -1.08 8.54 -24.39
N HIS A 50 -0.28 7.57 -24.85
CA HIS A 50 -0.76 6.31 -25.44
C HIS A 50 -0.91 5.17 -24.40
N MET A 51 -0.70 5.44 -23.11
CA MET A 51 -0.92 4.47 -22.03
C MET A 51 -2.31 4.64 -21.40
N HIS A 52 -3.05 5.68 -21.75
CA HIS A 52 -4.41 5.83 -21.28
C HIS A 52 -5.22 4.62 -21.76
N TYR A 53 -5.61 3.77 -20.82
CA TYR A 53 -6.81 2.99 -20.97
C TYR A 53 -7.91 4.02 -21.20
N ARG A 54 -8.24 4.31 -22.46
CA ARG A 54 -9.59 4.74 -22.80
C ARG A 54 -10.47 3.57 -22.38
N VAL A 55 -10.81 3.52 -21.10
CA VAL A 55 -11.97 2.79 -20.62
C VAL A 55 -13.07 3.39 -21.45
N VAL A 56 -13.49 2.62 -22.46
CA VAL A 56 -14.37 3.02 -23.56
C VAL A 56 -15.44 3.96 -23.01
N ARG A 57 -15.27 5.27 -23.23
CA ARG A 57 -16.26 6.28 -22.81
C ARG A 57 -17.56 6.11 -23.60
N GLU A 58 -17.56 5.29 -24.65
CA GLU A 58 -18.70 5.05 -25.53
C GLU A 58 -19.80 4.20 -24.90
N LEU A 59 -19.51 3.38 -23.88
CA LEU A 59 -20.59 2.72 -23.12
C LEU A 59 -21.28 3.66 -22.10
N SER A 60 -20.80 4.89 -21.91
CA SER A 60 -21.42 5.84 -20.99
C SER A 60 -22.54 6.69 -21.62
N GLN A 61 -22.71 6.66 -22.95
CA GLN A 61 -23.66 7.52 -23.66
C GLN A 61 -25.03 6.87 -23.92
N ASN A 62 -25.19 5.56 -23.72
CA ASN A 62 -26.45 4.83 -23.95
C ASN A 62 -26.96 4.03 -22.73
N ILE A 63 -26.48 4.34 -21.52
CA ILE A 63 -27.12 3.82 -20.31
C ILE A 63 -28.39 4.65 -20.05
N PRO A 64 -29.61 4.08 -20.14
CA PRO A 64 -30.84 4.81 -19.84
C PRO A 64 -30.73 5.46 -18.47
N LYS A 65 -31.08 6.76 -18.40
CA LYS A 65 -30.96 7.61 -17.19
C LYS A 65 -31.64 7.04 -15.93
N PHE A 66 -32.47 6.01 -16.07
CA PHE A 66 -33.18 5.34 -14.98
C PHE A 66 -32.40 4.22 -14.28
N ALA A 67 -31.25 3.77 -14.81
CA ALA A 67 -30.43 2.74 -14.15
C ALA A 67 -29.35 3.30 -13.19
N ARG A 68 -29.43 4.59 -12.82
CA ARG A 68 -28.48 5.25 -11.89
C ARG A 68 -29.04 5.46 -10.47
N LEU A 69 -29.91 4.56 -10.00
CA LEU A 69 -30.41 4.57 -8.62
C LEU A 69 -30.07 3.30 -7.84
N ILE A 70 -28.91 2.69 -8.12
CA ILE A 70 -28.26 1.87 -7.09
C ILE A 70 -27.11 2.72 -6.56
N PRO A 71 -27.25 3.35 -5.39
CA PRO A 71 -26.13 3.97 -4.69
C PRO A 71 -25.09 2.88 -4.43
N THR A 72 -24.04 2.84 -5.26
CA THR A 72 -22.85 2.00 -5.01
C THR A 72 -21.91 2.65 -4.00
N GLU A 73 -22.37 3.72 -3.36
CA GLU A 73 -21.78 4.19 -2.13
C GLU A 73 -22.01 3.10 -1.09
N LYS A 74 -21.06 2.16 -1.00
CA LYS A 74 -20.80 1.46 0.25
C LYS A 74 -20.88 2.54 1.33
N PRO A 75 -21.80 2.44 2.31
CA PRO A 75 -21.92 3.46 3.33
C PRO A 75 -20.50 3.67 3.85
N LYS A 76 -19.97 4.90 3.68
CA LYS A 76 -18.68 5.24 4.29
C LYS A 76 -18.87 4.84 5.74
N PRO A 77 -18.10 3.86 6.26
CA PRO A 77 -18.28 3.44 7.64
C PRO A 77 -18.21 4.73 8.44
N VAL A 78 -19.28 5.04 9.17
CA VAL A 78 -19.32 6.17 10.08
C VAL A 78 -18.20 5.85 11.05
N ILE A 79 -17.03 6.44 10.79
CA ILE A 79 -15.81 6.18 11.54
C ILE A 79 -16.22 6.56 12.96
N GLY A 80 -16.31 5.57 13.85
CA GLY A 80 -16.31 5.84 15.28
C GLY A 80 -15.07 6.67 15.53
N GLU A 81 -15.23 7.98 15.71
CA GLU A 81 -14.08 8.88 15.75
C GLU A 81 -13.22 8.57 16.96
N LEU A 82 -13.77 7.92 17.98
CA LEU A 82 -13.12 7.67 19.25
C LEU A 82 -12.94 6.18 19.51
N CYS A 83 -11.98 5.89 20.36
CA CYS A 83 -11.75 4.57 20.91
C CYS A 83 -12.94 4.13 21.78
N ASP A 84 -13.40 2.89 21.62
CA ASP A 84 -14.49 2.31 22.43
C ASP A 84 -14.05 1.95 23.88
N VAL A 85 -12.85 2.35 24.29
CA VAL A 85 -12.35 2.09 25.65
C VAL A 85 -12.86 3.22 26.55
N PRO A 86 -13.60 2.92 27.64
CA PRO A 86 -14.16 3.93 28.53
C PRO A 86 -13.11 4.95 28.99
N GLY A 87 -13.40 6.24 28.83
CA GLY A 87 -12.49 7.33 29.19
C GLY A 87 -11.39 7.64 28.15
N CYS A 88 -11.34 6.94 27.01
CA CYS A 88 -10.37 7.22 25.96
C CYS A 88 -10.93 8.22 24.92
N SER A 89 -10.33 9.40 24.84
CA SER A 89 -10.66 10.44 23.85
C SER A 89 -9.80 10.39 22.58
N LEU A 90 -8.99 9.34 22.41
CA LEU A 90 -8.11 9.22 21.24
C LEU A 90 -8.85 8.68 20.03
N LYS A 91 -8.39 9.12 18.85
CA LYS A 91 -8.96 8.67 17.58
C LYS A 91 -8.80 7.18 17.36
N ALA A 92 -9.89 6.49 17.04
CA ALA A 92 -9.83 5.08 16.67
C ALA A 92 -9.02 4.87 15.38
N MET A 93 -8.22 3.81 15.36
CA MET A 93 -7.36 3.49 14.23
C MET A 93 -7.80 2.21 13.52
N ARG A 94 -8.25 1.19 14.26
CA ARG A 94 -8.77 -0.07 13.69
C ARG A 94 -9.88 -0.64 14.58
N LYS A 95 -10.78 -1.42 13.97
CA LYS A 95 -11.77 -2.23 14.67
C LYS A 95 -11.16 -3.59 15.04
N LYS A 96 -11.29 -3.99 16.29
CA LYS A 96 -10.97 -5.33 16.78
C LYS A 96 -12.23 -6.20 16.71
N VAL A 97 -12.08 -7.39 16.14
CA VAL A 97 -13.21 -8.31 15.88
C VAL A 97 -13.48 -9.20 17.10
N GLU A 98 -12.47 -9.41 17.93
CA GLU A 98 -12.53 -10.24 19.14
C GLU A 98 -12.37 -9.37 20.39
N ALA A 99 -12.89 -9.86 21.51
CA ALA A 99 -12.72 -9.22 22.82
C ALA A 99 -11.24 -9.24 23.22
N ASP A 100 -10.84 -8.26 24.02
CA ASP A 100 -9.47 -8.11 24.48
C ASP A 100 -9.37 -7.58 25.91
N ALA A 101 -8.16 -7.28 26.36
CA ALA A 101 -7.91 -6.74 27.69
C ALA A 101 -8.64 -5.39 27.97
N TYR A 102 -9.11 -4.71 26.91
CA TYR A 102 -9.81 -3.44 26.99
C TYR A 102 -11.34 -3.56 26.80
N GLY A 103 -11.88 -4.78 26.69
CA GLY A 103 -13.32 -5.06 26.67
C GLY A 103 -13.82 -5.78 25.41
N PRO A 104 -15.12 -5.64 25.06
CA PRO A 104 -15.72 -6.34 23.91
C PRO A 104 -15.13 -5.87 22.57
N PRO A 105 -15.40 -6.59 21.45
CA PRO A 105 -15.03 -6.16 20.11
C PRO A 105 -15.45 -4.73 19.82
N GLY A 106 -14.57 -3.93 19.24
CA GLY A 106 -14.80 -2.50 19.06
C GLY A 106 -13.64 -1.76 18.39
N TYR A 107 -13.81 -0.48 18.16
CA TYR A 107 -12.79 0.43 17.66
C TYR A 107 -11.75 0.76 18.73
N ARG A 108 -10.48 0.59 18.39
CA ARG A 108 -9.35 0.83 19.28
C ARG A 108 -8.43 1.90 18.69
N CYS A 109 -7.95 2.82 19.53
CA CYS A 109 -6.89 3.74 19.18
C CYS A 109 -5.53 3.04 19.17
N ARG A 110 -4.47 3.73 18.75
CA ARG A 110 -3.11 3.16 18.70
C ARG A 110 -2.57 2.63 20.05
N LEU A 111 -3.09 3.11 21.18
CA LEU A 111 -2.66 2.67 22.51
C LEU A 111 -3.40 1.42 22.98
N HIS A 112 -4.65 1.23 22.53
CA HIS A 112 -5.51 0.11 22.91
C HIS A 112 -5.64 -0.96 21.82
N LEU A 113 -4.95 -0.76 20.69
CA LEU A 113 -4.71 -1.85 19.76
C LEU A 113 -3.62 -2.70 20.37
N ASP A 114 -4.00 -3.78 21.04
CA ASP A 114 -3.06 -4.88 21.32
C ASP A 114 -2.51 -5.33 19.98
N LYS A 115 -1.37 -4.78 19.59
CA LYS A 115 -0.50 -5.44 18.64
C LYS A 115 0.41 -6.29 19.52
N PRO A 116 0.10 -7.57 19.74
CA PRO A 116 1.10 -8.48 20.25
C PRO A 116 2.33 -8.33 19.36
N GLY A 117 3.45 -7.92 19.97
CA GLY A 117 4.70 -7.66 19.26
C GLY A 117 5.00 -6.20 18.93
N LEU A 118 4.22 -5.19 19.37
CA LEU A 118 4.69 -3.80 19.31
C LEU A 118 5.51 -3.37 20.52
N THR A 119 5.32 -3.98 21.68
CA THR A 119 6.07 -3.64 22.90
C THR A 119 7.31 -4.51 23.02
N CYS A 120 8.26 -4.04 23.82
CA CYS A 120 9.40 -4.83 24.22
C CYS A 120 8.92 -6.10 24.97
N SER A 121 9.51 -7.24 24.67
CA SER A 121 9.23 -8.54 25.29
C SER A 121 9.78 -8.66 26.71
N ILE A 122 10.52 -7.66 27.20
CA ILE A 122 11.03 -7.64 28.58
C ILE A 122 9.88 -7.33 29.55
N PRO A 123 9.65 -8.20 30.56
CA PRO A 123 8.60 -8.00 31.55
C PRO A 123 8.66 -6.60 32.19
N GLY A 124 7.53 -5.89 32.18
CA GLY A 124 7.43 -4.52 32.71
C GLY A 124 7.86 -3.41 31.75
N CYS A 125 8.37 -3.74 30.55
CA CYS A 125 8.74 -2.72 29.57
C CYS A 125 7.56 -2.36 28.65
N THR A 126 7.01 -1.15 28.82
CA THR A 126 5.93 -0.61 27.98
C THR A 126 6.43 0.10 26.72
N THR A 127 7.74 0.10 26.47
CA THR A 127 8.33 0.81 25.32
C THR A 127 8.10 0.02 24.04
N GLY A 128 7.85 0.72 22.93
CA GLY A 128 7.78 0.11 21.61
C GLY A 128 9.08 -0.58 21.21
N HIS A 129 9.00 -1.74 20.57
CA HIS A 129 10.15 -2.42 20.01
C HIS A 129 10.66 -1.70 18.75
N CYS A 130 11.95 -1.80 18.49
CA CYS A 130 12.60 -1.31 17.27
C CYS A 130 13.40 -2.40 16.54
N GLY A 131 13.51 -3.59 17.12
CA GLY A 131 14.15 -4.75 16.48
C GLY A 131 13.68 -6.07 17.11
N VAL A 132 14.09 -7.19 16.51
CA VAL A 132 13.86 -8.54 17.03
C VAL A 132 15.21 -9.15 17.38
N VAL A 133 15.35 -9.60 18.61
CA VAL A 133 16.53 -10.33 19.08
C VAL A 133 16.21 -11.82 18.99
N TRP A 134 17.02 -12.57 18.24
CA TRP A 134 16.79 -13.98 17.93
C TRP A 134 17.45 -14.95 18.92
N GLU A 135 18.43 -14.47 19.69
CA GLU A 135 19.19 -15.25 20.66
C GLU A 135 19.02 -14.67 22.06
N GLN A 136 19.18 -15.48 23.11
CA GLN A 136 19.10 -14.97 24.48
C GLN A 136 20.25 -13.99 24.74
N ASP A 137 19.93 -12.84 25.33
CA ASP A 137 20.89 -11.81 25.71
C ASP A 137 20.82 -11.50 27.21
N GLU A 138 21.66 -10.56 27.68
CA GLU A 138 21.70 -10.12 29.07
C GLU A 138 20.35 -9.59 29.59
N PHE A 139 19.48 -9.18 28.69
CA PHE A 139 18.16 -8.63 29.01
C PHE A 139 17.09 -9.73 29.10
N GLY A 140 17.29 -10.92 28.51
CA GLY A 140 16.35 -12.04 28.61
C GLY A 140 16.21 -12.90 27.34
N PRO A 141 15.13 -13.69 27.21
CA PRO A 141 14.93 -14.59 26.07
C PRO A 141 14.72 -13.83 24.74
N PRO A 142 14.86 -14.52 23.58
CA PRO A 142 14.57 -13.95 22.26
C PRO A 142 13.19 -13.27 22.19
N GLY A 143 13.07 -12.19 21.43
CA GLY A 143 11.81 -11.48 21.25
C GLY A 143 11.96 -10.05 20.70
N HIS A 144 10.82 -9.35 20.61
CA HIS A 144 10.76 -7.95 20.19
C HIS A 144 11.42 -7.05 21.25
N ARG A 145 12.45 -6.28 20.91
CA ARG A 145 13.17 -5.43 21.87
C ARG A 145 13.09 -3.95 21.53
N CYS A 146 13.00 -3.09 22.54
CA CYS A 146 13.17 -1.65 22.39
C CYS A 146 14.66 -1.28 22.38
N ILE A 147 14.98 -0.02 22.05
CA ILE A 147 16.37 0.45 21.93
C ILE A 147 17.15 0.35 23.25
N ARG A 148 16.43 0.36 24.40
CA ARG A 148 17.01 0.20 25.73
C ARG A 148 17.35 -1.26 26.09
N HIS A 149 16.76 -2.23 25.38
CA HIS A 149 16.91 -3.66 25.65
C HIS A 149 17.47 -4.41 24.42
N GLY A 150 18.33 -3.74 23.64
CA GLY A 150 19.06 -4.36 22.53
C GLY A 150 18.33 -4.39 21.18
N GLY A 151 17.18 -3.74 21.04
CA GLY A 151 16.47 -3.63 19.77
C GLY A 151 17.22 -2.73 18.79
N ARG A 152 17.62 -3.30 17.64
CA ARG A 152 18.25 -2.61 16.52
C ARG A 152 17.87 -3.27 15.21
#